data_AF-A0A0W1I6U0-F1
#
_entry.id   AF-A0A0W1I6U0-F1
#
_cell.length_a   1.000
_cell.length_b   1.000
_cell.length_c   1.000
_cell.angle_alpha   90.00
_cell.angle_beta   90.00
_cell.angle_gamma   90.00
#
_symmetry.space_group_name_H-M   'P 1'
#
loop_
_entity.id
_entity.type
_entity.pdbx_description
1 polymer ?
#
loop_
_entity_poly.entity_id
_entity_poly.type
_entity_poly.pdbx_seq_one_letter_code
_entity_poly.pdbx_strand_id
1 'polypeptide(L)'
;MALEAARLILIEMGPQAVTLKAVASRIDRTHANLLHHFGSAAGLQKALAAYLAETVCDTIAAKMTSSPPGERNVREIVDLAFDAFDSGGAGALATWMAATGNEDALDPILDAIHRLIDGTAPDAHEKRLMHEDTLALVLMAMGDAQLGGPMAEALGLPRDTARTLATELITGRIAAFWAEQGGKPVQ
;
A
#
# COMPACT_ATOMS: atom_id res chain seq x y z
N MET A 1 -19.63 0.91 2.78
CA MET A 1 -20.44 -0.25 2.34
C MET A 1 -20.06 -0.75 0.94
N ALA A 2 -20.18 0.06 -0.12
CA ALA A 2 -19.84 -0.41 -1.48
C ALA A 2 -18.35 -0.76 -1.67
N LEU A 3 -17.44 0.09 -1.20
CA LEU A 3 -15.99 -0.16 -1.32
C LEU A 3 -15.52 -1.33 -0.46
N GLU A 4 -16.10 -1.51 0.74
CA GLU A 4 -15.83 -2.70 1.56
C GLU A 4 -16.30 -3.98 0.88
N ALA A 5 -17.50 -3.98 0.29
CA ALA A 5 -17.97 -5.13 -0.48
C ALA A 5 -17.09 -5.41 -1.71
N ALA A 6 -16.62 -4.35 -2.38
CA ALA A 6 -15.69 -4.47 -3.50
C ALA A 6 -14.33 -5.04 -3.06
N ARG A 7 -13.82 -4.63 -1.89
CA ARG A 7 -12.62 -5.19 -1.26
C ARG A 7 -12.76 -6.67 -0.96
N LEU A 8 -13.90 -7.09 -0.38
CA LEU A 8 -14.16 -8.52 -0.13
C LEU A 8 -14.20 -9.32 -1.42
N ILE A 9 -14.88 -8.82 -2.45
CA ILE A 9 -14.91 -9.45 -3.78
C ILE A 9 -13.50 -9.56 -4.38
N LEU A 10 -12.68 -8.51 -4.25
CA LEU A 10 -11.29 -8.49 -4.72
C LEU A 10 -10.46 -9.61 -4.06
N ILE A 11 -10.56 -9.75 -2.74
CA ILE A 11 -9.82 -10.76 -1.98
C ILE A 11 -10.32 -12.18 -2.28
N GLU A 12 -11.63 -12.37 -2.39
CA GLU A 12 -12.26 -13.69 -2.60
C GLU A 12 -12.13 -14.20 -4.05
N MET A 13 -12.26 -13.31 -5.04
CA MET A 13 -12.46 -13.69 -6.44
C MET A 13 -11.50 -12.99 -7.42
N GLY A 14 -10.65 -12.09 -6.94
CA GLY A 14 -9.69 -11.36 -7.75
C GLY A 14 -10.24 -10.09 -8.43
N PRO A 15 -9.36 -9.28 -9.04
CA PRO A 15 -9.70 -7.94 -9.53
C PRO A 15 -10.72 -7.93 -10.66
N GLN A 16 -10.72 -8.94 -11.54
CA GLN A 16 -11.68 -9.09 -12.62
C GLN A 16 -13.13 -9.27 -12.13
N ALA A 17 -13.32 -9.75 -10.89
CA ALA A 17 -14.65 -9.96 -10.32
C ALA A 17 -15.25 -8.67 -9.73
N VAL A 18 -14.43 -7.63 -9.54
CA VAL A 18 -14.84 -6.32 -9.01
C VAL A 18 -15.63 -5.55 -10.09
N THR A 19 -16.91 -5.88 -10.21
CA THR A 19 -17.83 -5.25 -11.15
C THR A 19 -18.96 -4.54 -10.43
N LEU A 20 -19.54 -3.51 -11.05
CA LEU A 20 -20.71 -2.79 -10.52
C LEU A 20 -21.87 -3.76 -10.20
N LYS A 21 -22.08 -4.79 -11.03
CA LYS A 21 -23.13 -5.81 -10.82
C LYS A 21 -22.82 -6.68 -9.59
N ALA A 22 -21.60 -7.17 -9.45
CA ALA A 22 -21.21 -8.00 -8.32
C ALA A 22 -21.29 -7.24 -7.00
N VAL A 23 -20.79 -6.00 -6.96
CA VAL A 23 -20.88 -5.14 -5.77
C VAL A 23 -22.33 -4.81 -5.44
N ALA A 24 -23.13 -4.38 -6.42
CA ALA A 24 -24.55 -4.09 -6.22
C ALA A 24 -25.31 -5.28 -5.62
N SER A 25 -25.06 -6.49 -6.15
CA SER A 25 -25.66 -7.73 -5.64
C SER A 25 -25.23 -8.03 -4.20
N ARG A 26 -23.96 -7.79 -3.84
CA ARG A 26 -23.43 -8.05 -2.50
C ARG A 26 -24.02 -7.12 -1.43
N ILE A 27 -24.38 -5.89 -1.78
CA ILE A 27 -24.92 -4.88 -0.85
C ILE A 27 -26.43 -4.66 -0.96
N ASP A 28 -27.14 -5.53 -1.66
CA ASP A 28 -28.58 -5.44 -1.93
C ASP A 28 -29.01 -4.06 -2.50
N ARG A 29 -28.26 -3.59 -3.51
CA ARG A 29 -28.54 -2.35 -4.26
C ARG A 29 -28.66 -2.63 -5.76
N THR A 30 -29.25 -1.70 -6.49
CA THR A 30 -29.41 -1.82 -7.94
C THR A 30 -28.11 -1.47 -8.66
N HIS A 31 -27.89 -2.09 -9.82
CA HIS A 31 -26.77 -1.73 -10.70
C HIS A 31 -26.79 -0.25 -11.10
N ALA A 32 -27.98 0.32 -11.32
CA ALA A 32 -28.17 1.73 -11.65
C ALA A 32 -27.67 2.66 -10.53
N ASN A 33 -27.89 2.31 -9.25
CA ASN A 33 -27.39 3.10 -8.13
C ASN A 33 -25.85 3.14 -8.15
N LEU A 34 -25.20 1.99 -8.31
CA LEU A 34 -23.73 1.90 -8.35
C LEU A 34 -23.17 2.62 -9.58
N LEU A 35 -23.83 2.50 -10.75
CA LEU A 35 -23.44 3.20 -11.96
C LEU A 35 -23.53 4.73 -11.79
N HIS A 36 -24.56 5.22 -11.11
CA HIS A 36 -24.69 6.66 -10.82
C HIS A 36 -23.56 7.18 -9.90
N HIS A 37 -23.12 6.37 -8.92
CA HIS A 37 -22.07 6.76 -7.99
C HIS A 37 -20.65 6.65 -8.57
N PHE A 38 -20.36 5.58 -9.31
CA PHE A 38 -19.00 5.27 -9.76
C PHE A 38 -18.77 5.55 -11.25
N GLY A 39 -19.82 5.76 -12.03
CA GLY A 39 -19.78 6.03 -13.48
C GLY A 39 -19.45 4.81 -14.33
N SER A 40 -18.49 3.98 -13.91
CA SER A 40 -18.04 2.79 -14.64
C SER A 40 -17.40 1.75 -13.71
N ALA A 41 -17.09 0.57 -14.23
CA ALA A 41 -16.30 -0.43 -13.50
C ALA A 41 -14.88 0.09 -13.19
N ALA A 42 -14.25 0.79 -14.15
CA ALA A 42 -12.95 1.44 -13.93
C ALA A 42 -13.02 2.52 -12.84
N GLY A 43 -14.11 3.30 -12.79
CA GLY A 43 -14.34 4.29 -11.73
C GLY A 43 -14.51 3.64 -10.35
N LEU A 44 -15.22 2.52 -10.26
CA LEU A 44 -15.32 1.72 -9.04
C LEU A 44 -13.94 1.19 -8.60
N GLN A 45 -13.13 0.70 -9.54
CA GLN A 45 -11.80 0.17 -9.26
C GLN A 45 -10.83 1.25 -8.81
N LYS A 46 -10.86 2.45 -9.42
CA LYS A 46 -10.08 3.61 -8.97
C LYS A 46 -10.49 4.05 -7.57
N ALA A 47 -11.79 4.08 -7.28
CA ALA A 47 -12.30 4.38 -5.94
C ALA A 47 -11.92 3.28 -4.91
N LEU A 48 -11.87 2.02 -5.33
CA LEU A 48 -11.41 0.92 -4.48
C LEU A 48 -9.90 1.03 -4.20
N ALA A 49 -9.09 1.33 -5.21
CA ALA A 49 -7.65 1.55 -5.03
C ALA A 49 -7.38 2.71 -4.05
N ALA A 50 -8.11 3.83 -4.20
CA ALA A 50 -8.06 4.95 -3.26
C ALA A 50 -8.40 4.53 -1.83
N TYR A 51 -9.50 3.79 -1.67
CA TYR A 51 -9.94 3.32 -0.36
C TYR A 51 -8.93 2.39 0.33
N LEU A 52 -8.33 1.47 -0.42
CA LEU A 52 -7.29 0.57 0.09
C LEU A 52 -6.05 1.37 0.51
N ALA A 53 -5.60 2.32 -0.33
CA ALA A 53 -4.46 3.16 -0.04
C ALA A 53 -4.65 4.01 1.21
N GLU A 54 -5.81 4.66 1.32
CA GLU A 54 -6.16 5.50 2.48
C GLU A 54 -6.21 4.67 3.76
N THR A 55 -6.86 3.51 3.74
CA THR A 55 -6.95 2.63 4.92
C THR A 55 -5.56 2.24 5.45
N VAL A 56 -4.64 1.94 4.54
CA VAL A 56 -3.26 1.54 4.89
C VAL A 56 -2.46 2.75 5.38
N CYS A 57 -2.54 3.88 4.67
CA CYS A 57 -1.86 5.10 5.07
C CYS A 57 -2.34 5.62 6.43
N ASP A 58 -3.65 5.57 6.70
CA ASP A 58 -4.23 5.95 7.99
C ASP A 58 -3.72 5.03 9.11
N THR A 59 -3.63 3.73 8.84
CA THR A 59 -3.08 2.76 9.81
C THR A 59 -1.60 3.03 10.09
N ILE A 60 -0.81 3.31 9.05
CA ILE A 60 0.60 3.67 9.19
C ILE A 60 0.75 5.01 9.93
N ALA A 61 -0.05 6.03 9.59
CA ALA A 61 -0.04 7.33 10.26
C ALA A 61 -0.33 7.20 11.75
N ALA A 62 -1.35 6.41 12.12
CA ALA A 62 -1.69 6.13 13.51
C ALA A 62 -0.50 5.49 14.27
N LYS A 63 0.26 4.60 13.63
CA LYS A 63 1.46 3.99 14.20
C LYS A 63 2.63 4.95 14.29
N MET A 64 2.81 5.80 13.28
CA MET A 64 3.85 6.83 13.28
C MET A 64 3.60 7.91 14.35
N THR A 65 2.34 8.18 14.69
CA THR A 65 1.96 9.14 15.73
C THR A 65 1.98 8.55 17.13
N SER A 66 1.85 7.23 17.29
CA SER A 66 1.87 6.57 18.60
C SER A 66 3.26 6.45 19.23
N SER A 67 4.33 6.65 18.46
CA SER A 67 5.72 6.52 18.93
C SER A 67 6.59 7.68 18.42
N PRO A 68 7.51 8.20 19.26
CA PRO A 68 8.53 9.16 18.82
C PRO A 68 9.33 8.62 17.63
N PRO A 69 9.81 9.47 16.70
CA PRO A 69 10.54 9.03 15.50
C PRO A 69 11.67 8.02 15.76
N GLY A 70 12.40 8.15 16.87
CA GLY A 70 13.49 7.26 17.25
C GLY A 70 13.08 5.90 17.85
N GLU A 71 11.81 5.73 18.19
CA GLU A 71 11.24 4.53 18.83
C GLU A 71 10.24 3.79 17.91
N ARG A 72 9.99 4.32 16.71
CA ARG A 72 9.10 3.67 15.73
C ARG A 72 9.65 2.33 15.30
N ASN A 73 8.78 1.32 15.34
CA ASN A 73 9.12 0.00 14.85
C ASN A 73 9.03 -0.04 13.32
N VAL A 74 10.17 0.10 12.64
CA VAL A 74 10.26 0.02 11.16
C VAL A 74 9.66 -1.27 10.64
N ARG A 75 9.85 -2.39 11.35
CA ARG A 75 9.33 -3.68 10.94
C ARG A 75 7.81 -3.69 10.84
N GLU A 76 7.13 -3.04 11.79
CA GLU A 76 5.68 -2.96 11.80
C GLU A 76 5.13 -2.18 10.60
N ILE A 77 5.80 -1.09 10.20
CA ILE A 77 5.43 -0.32 9.01
C ILE A 77 5.64 -1.15 7.74
N VAL A 78 6.75 -1.88 7.66
CA VAL A 78 7.04 -2.80 6.56
C VAL A 78 5.96 -3.88 6.47
N ASP A 79 5.56 -4.47 7.59
CA ASP A 79 4.53 -5.49 7.63
C ASP A 79 3.19 -5.00 7.11
N LEU A 80 2.76 -3.81 7.56
CA LEU A 80 1.52 -3.19 7.10
C LEU A 80 1.54 -2.94 5.59
N ALA A 81 2.66 -2.46 5.06
CA ALA A 81 2.81 -2.24 3.62
C ALA A 81 2.73 -3.56 2.85
N PHE A 82 3.47 -4.59 3.26
CA PHE A 82 3.43 -5.88 2.58
C PHE A 82 2.05 -6.54 2.67
N ASP A 83 1.39 -6.50 3.83
CA ASP A 83 0.05 -7.06 4.02
C ASP A 83 -0.99 -6.39 3.13
N ALA A 84 -0.87 -5.08 2.91
CA ALA A 84 -1.75 -4.32 2.02
C ALA A 84 -1.67 -4.80 0.57
N PHE A 85 -0.46 -5.05 0.07
CA PHE A 85 -0.23 -5.47 -1.31
C PHE A 85 -0.52 -6.96 -1.53
N ASP A 86 -0.21 -7.80 -0.54
CA ASP A 86 -0.44 -9.26 -0.57
C ASP A 86 -1.91 -9.58 -0.22
N SER A 87 -2.20 -9.89 1.04
CA SER A 87 -3.54 -10.30 1.50
C SER A 87 -4.64 -9.24 1.36
N GLY A 88 -4.26 -7.96 1.33
CA GLY A 88 -5.18 -6.83 1.15
C GLY A 88 -5.68 -6.66 -0.30
N GLY A 89 -5.09 -7.38 -1.25
CA GLY A 89 -5.49 -7.38 -2.65
C GLY A 89 -5.06 -6.15 -3.46
N ALA A 90 -4.40 -5.16 -2.85
CA ALA A 90 -4.00 -3.94 -3.53
C ALA A 90 -2.99 -4.21 -4.66
N GLY A 91 -2.05 -5.16 -4.46
CA GLY A 91 -1.06 -5.54 -5.47
C GLY A 91 -1.69 -6.22 -6.68
N ALA A 92 -2.63 -7.14 -6.44
CA ALA A 92 -3.39 -7.80 -7.49
C ALA A 92 -4.23 -6.80 -8.31
N LEU A 93 -4.92 -5.87 -7.62
CA LEU A 93 -5.70 -4.82 -8.27
C LEU A 93 -4.81 -3.89 -9.12
N ALA A 94 -3.73 -3.36 -8.55
CA ALA A 94 -2.81 -2.46 -9.23
C ALA A 94 -2.20 -3.09 -10.49
N THR A 95 -1.72 -4.34 -10.38
CA THR A 95 -1.10 -5.05 -11.51
C THR A 95 -2.11 -5.32 -12.61
N TRP A 96 -3.32 -5.73 -12.25
CA TRP A 96 -4.38 -5.98 -13.24
C TRP A 96 -4.84 -4.69 -13.94
N MET A 97 -4.97 -3.58 -13.21
CA MET A 97 -5.33 -2.29 -13.79
C MET A 97 -4.23 -1.78 -14.74
N ALA A 98 -2.95 -1.91 -14.37
CA ALA A 98 -1.82 -1.58 -15.24
C ALA A 98 -1.80 -2.46 -16.51
N ALA A 99 -2.01 -3.76 -16.37
CA ALA A 99 -2.02 -4.70 -17.50
C ALA A 99 -3.19 -4.49 -18.46
N THR A 100 -4.29 -3.87 -18.00
CA THR A 100 -5.49 -3.60 -18.80
C THR A 100 -5.52 -2.18 -19.39
N GLY A 101 -4.43 -1.41 -19.25
CA GLY A 101 -4.29 -0.06 -19.82
C GLY A 101 -5.01 1.03 -19.01
N ASN A 102 -5.28 0.79 -17.73
CA ASN A 102 -5.75 1.82 -16.81
C ASN A 102 -4.53 2.45 -16.13
N GLU A 103 -3.83 3.33 -16.85
CA GLU A 103 -2.53 3.89 -16.46
C GLU A 103 -2.57 4.69 -15.14
N ASP A 104 -3.72 5.25 -14.80
CA ASP A 104 -3.94 6.08 -13.59
C ASP A 104 -4.32 5.25 -12.34
N ALA A 105 -4.12 3.94 -12.38
CA ALA A 105 -4.52 3.03 -11.30
C ALA A 105 -3.74 3.23 -10.00
N LEU A 106 -2.49 3.68 -10.14
CA LEU A 106 -1.59 3.90 -9.02
C LEU A 106 -1.72 5.31 -8.43
N ASP A 107 -2.30 6.27 -9.14
CA ASP A 107 -2.43 7.66 -8.66
C ASP A 107 -3.02 7.74 -7.26
N PRO A 108 -4.13 7.05 -6.93
CA PRO A 108 -4.70 7.17 -5.60
C PRO A 108 -3.79 6.62 -4.50
N ILE A 109 -2.97 5.62 -4.83
CA ILE A 109 -1.98 5.05 -3.92
C ILE A 109 -0.85 6.05 -3.69
N LEU A 110 -0.33 6.65 -4.77
CA LEU A 110 0.71 7.67 -4.71
C LEU A 110 0.24 8.92 -3.97
N ASP A 111 -1.00 9.37 -4.20
CA ASP A 111 -1.59 10.52 -3.52
C ASP A 111 -1.79 10.27 -2.02
N ALA A 112 -2.17 9.06 -1.62
CA ALA A 112 -2.27 8.71 -0.20
C ALA A 112 -0.90 8.70 0.48
N ILE A 113 0.13 8.16 -0.20
CA ILE A 113 1.51 8.18 0.27
C ILE A 113 2.03 9.61 0.41
N HIS A 114 1.84 10.46 -0.59
CA HIS A 114 2.26 11.87 -0.53
C HIS A 114 1.60 12.59 0.64
N ARG A 115 0.29 12.37 0.87
CA ARG A 115 -0.42 12.94 2.03
C ARG A 115 0.15 12.44 3.36
N LEU A 116 0.48 11.16 3.46
CA LEU A 116 1.09 10.58 4.67
C LEU A 116 2.44 11.25 4.97
N ILE A 117 3.29 11.41 3.98
CA ILE A 117 4.62 12.02 4.13
C ILE A 117 4.50 13.52 4.43
N ASP A 118 3.65 14.25 3.70
CA ASP A 118 3.45 15.68 3.93
C ASP A 118 2.86 15.95 5.33
N GLY A 119 2.04 15.04 5.85
CA GLY A 119 1.49 15.09 7.20
C GLY A 119 2.53 15.02 8.32
N THR A 120 3.76 14.54 8.04
CA THR A 120 4.84 14.51 9.04
C THR A 120 5.65 15.80 9.10
N ALA A 121 5.36 16.79 8.25
CA ALA A 121 6.07 18.06 8.11
C ALA A 121 7.63 17.92 8.08
N PRO A 122 8.18 17.02 7.24
CA PRO A 122 9.63 16.79 7.18
C PRO A 122 10.36 17.98 6.55
N ASP A 123 11.66 18.11 6.85
CA ASP A 123 12.51 19.01 6.08
C ASP A 123 12.76 18.49 4.64
N ALA A 124 13.42 19.27 3.79
CA ALA A 124 13.62 18.89 2.39
C ALA A 124 14.48 17.62 2.21
N HIS A 125 15.45 17.38 3.10
CA HIS A 125 16.32 16.21 3.05
C HIS A 125 15.60 14.96 3.57
N GLU A 126 14.90 15.10 4.69
CA GLU A 126 14.02 14.07 5.26
C GLU A 126 12.93 13.66 4.26
N LYS A 127 12.25 14.65 3.64
CA LYS A 127 11.20 14.40 2.65
C LYS A 127 11.71 13.55 1.48
N ARG A 128 12.90 13.89 0.97
CA ARG A 128 13.52 13.14 -0.12
C ARG A 128 13.83 11.70 0.32
N LEU A 129 14.40 11.51 1.50
CA LEU A 129 14.65 10.16 2.04
C LEU A 129 13.35 9.36 2.15
N MET A 130 12.31 9.95 2.74
CA MET A 130 11.00 9.30 2.90
C MET A 130 10.37 8.91 1.56
N HIS A 131 10.49 9.76 0.52
CA HIS A 131 10.01 9.44 -0.82
C HIS A 131 10.76 8.24 -1.42
N GLU A 132 12.08 8.23 -1.34
CA GLU A 132 12.91 7.14 -1.86
C GLU A 132 12.65 5.82 -1.10
N ASP A 133 12.52 5.89 0.23
CA ASP A 133 12.22 4.75 1.10
C ASP A 133 10.82 4.19 0.82
N THR A 134 9.83 5.06 0.64
CA THR A 134 8.48 4.63 0.33
C THR A 134 8.40 3.99 -1.05
N LEU A 135 9.07 4.55 -2.07
CA LEU A 135 9.16 3.94 -3.38
C LEU A 135 9.79 2.54 -3.31
N ALA A 136 10.91 2.40 -2.62
CA ALA A 136 11.58 1.11 -2.44
C ALA A 136 10.65 0.10 -1.75
N LEU A 137 9.98 0.51 -0.66
CA LEU A 137 9.06 -0.34 0.07
C LEU A 137 7.87 -0.80 -0.78
N VAL A 138 7.24 0.11 -1.52
CA VAL A 138 6.10 -0.20 -2.40
C VAL A 138 6.52 -1.16 -3.51
N LEU A 139 7.67 -0.94 -4.16
CA LEU A 139 8.16 -1.83 -5.21
C LEU A 139 8.49 -3.23 -4.67
N MET A 140 9.12 -3.32 -3.50
CA MET A 140 9.40 -4.60 -2.84
C MET A 140 8.10 -5.32 -2.46
N ALA A 141 7.16 -4.63 -1.82
CA ALA A 141 5.87 -5.22 -1.41
C ALA A 141 5.03 -5.69 -2.61
N MET A 142 5.01 -4.91 -3.69
CA MET A 142 4.31 -5.28 -4.92
C MET A 142 4.96 -6.49 -5.62
N GLY A 143 6.29 -6.53 -5.68
CA GLY A 143 7.02 -7.69 -6.21
C GLY A 143 6.80 -8.95 -5.35
N ASP A 144 6.84 -8.79 -4.03
CA ASP A 144 6.62 -9.87 -3.08
C ASP A 144 5.20 -10.45 -3.14
N ALA A 145 4.18 -9.59 -3.27
CA ALA A 145 2.79 -10.01 -3.44
C ALA A 145 2.57 -10.88 -4.68
N GLN A 146 3.33 -10.65 -5.76
CA GLN A 146 3.16 -11.39 -7.02
C GLN A 146 4.04 -12.62 -7.14
N LEU A 147 5.29 -12.51 -6.70
CA LEU A 147 6.32 -13.52 -6.97
C LEU A 147 7.04 -13.99 -5.70
N GLY A 148 6.82 -13.35 -4.56
CA GLY A 148 7.57 -13.60 -3.32
C GLY A 148 7.46 -15.03 -2.82
N GLY A 149 6.26 -15.62 -2.84
CA GLY A 149 6.05 -17.02 -2.45
C GLY A 149 6.88 -18.01 -3.28
N PRO A 150 6.66 -18.10 -4.61
CA PRO A 150 7.42 -18.98 -5.48
C PRO A 150 8.94 -18.71 -5.49
N MET A 151 9.36 -17.45 -5.42
CA MET A 151 10.78 -17.09 -5.38
C MET A 151 11.45 -17.50 -4.07
N ALA A 152 10.80 -17.27 -2.92
CA ALA A 152 11.33 -17.71 -1.63
C ALA A 152 11.48 -19.23 -1.58
N GLU A 153 10.46 -19.97 -2.05
CA GLU A 153 10.51 -21.43 -2.15
C GLU A 153 11.66 -21.91 -3.05
N ALA A 154 11.77 -21.36 -4.27
CA ALA A 154 12.79 -21.73 -5.24
C ALA A 154 14.23 -21.47 -4.72
N LEU A 155 14.39 -20.46 -3.87
CA LEU A 155 15.67 -20.10 -3.25
C LEU A 155 15.91 -20.79 -1.89
N GLY A 156 14.96 -21.59 -1.39
CA GLY A 156 15.06 -22.24 -0.08
C GLY A 156 15.03 -21.26 1.09
N LEU A 157 14.37 -20.11 0.93
CA LEU A 157 14.28 -19.04 1.91
C LEU A 157 12.92 -19.06 2.66
N PRO A 158 12.87 -18.63 3.92
CA PRO A 158 11.61 -18.35 4.61
C PRO A 158 10.74 -17.33 3.85
N ARG A 159 9.40 -17.50 3.91
CA ARG A 159 8.44 -16.56 3.29
C ARG A 159 8.62 -15.11 3.77
N ASP A 160 9.10 -14.92 5.01
CA ASP A 160 9.32 -13.62 5.63
C ASP A 160 10.62 -12.91 5.18
N THR A 161 11.46 -13.55 4.36
CA THR A 161 12.78 -12.99 4.03
C THR A 161 12.70 -11.64 3.30
N ALA A 162 11.77 -11.45 2.35
CA ALA A 162 11.62 -10.17 1.64
C ALA A 162 11.29 -9.01 2.59
N ARG A 163 10.42 -9.29 3.56
CA ARG A 163 10.00 -8.43 4.65
C ARG A 163 11.17 -8.06 5.59
N THR A 164 12.02 -9.02 5.89
CA THR A 164 13.27 -8.80 6.66
C THR A 164 14.23 -7.90 5.89
N LEU A 165 14.48 -8.20 4.61
CA LEU A 165 15.36 -7.41 3.75
C LEU A 165 14.89 -5.96 3.60
N ALA A 166 13.57 -5.75 3.42
CA ALA A 166 13.00 -4.42 3.37
C ALA A 166 13.23 -3.65 4.67
N THR A 167 13.06 -4.32 5.82
CA THR A 167 13.29 -3.70 7.14
C THR A 167 14.75 -3.28 7.33
N GLU A 168 15.69 -4.15 6.95
CA GLU A 168 17.13 -3.86 7.01
C GLU A 168 17.50 -2.68 6.10
N LEU A 169 16.97 -2.65 4.87
CA LEU A 169 17.19 -1.56 3.92
C LEU A 169 16.76 -0.21 4.50
N ILE A 170 15.52 -0.11 4.96
CA ILE A 170 14.95 1.14 5.46
C ILE A 170 15.65 1.57 6.76
N THR A 171 15.87 0.63 7.68
CA THR A 171 16.58 0.92 8.94
C THR A 171 18.01 1.41 8.67
N GLY A 172 18.73 0.79 7.74
CA GLY A 172 20.07 1.17 7.34
C GLY A 172 20.12 2.58 6.73
N ARG A 173 19.16 2.91 5.86
CA ARG A 173 19.06 4.22 5.21
C ARG A 173 18.76 5.33 6.22
N ILE A 174 17.81 5.10 7.13
CA ILE A 174 17.50 6.03 8.23
C ILE A 174 18.74 6.23 9.12
N ALA A 175 19.44 5.16 9.49
CA ALA A 175 20.63 5.25 10.33
C ALA A 175 21.76 6.05 9.67
N ALA A 176 22.00 5.84 8.37
CA ALA A 176 23.00 6.57 7.60
C ALA A 176 22.67 8.07 7.54
N PHE A 177 21.42 8.42 7.25
CA PHE A 177 20.94 9.81 7.23
C PHE A 177 21.23 10.55 8.54
N TRP A 178 20.88 9.95 9.68
CA TRP A 178 21.12 10.57 10.99
C TRP A 178 22.61 10.65 11.37
N ALA A 179 23.43 9.73 10.87
CA ALA A 179 24.89 9.78 11.06
C ALA A 179 25.51 10.96 10.28
N GLU A 180 25.03 11.24 9.07
CA GLU A 180 25.49 12.35 8.23
C GLU A 180 25.06 13.72 8.76
N GLN A 181 23.90 13.81 9.42
CA GLN A 181 23.35 15.04 9.99
C GLN A 181 23.93 15.42 11.38
N GLY A 182 24.88 14.64 11.93
CA GLY A 182 25.55 14.98 13.19
C GLY A 182 24.94 14.35 14.46
N GLY A 183 24.13 13.30 14.32
CA GLY A 183 23.58 12.51 15.44
C GLY A 183 22.06 12.56 15.51
N LYS A 184 21.44 11.43 15.93
CA LYS A 184 20.00 11.24 16.12
C LYS A 184 19.32 12.46 16.79
N PRO A 185 18.02 12.72 16.51
CA PRO A 185 17.26 13.67 17.32
C PRO A 185 17.41 13.28 18.79
N VAL A 186 17.94 14.21 19.57
CA VAL A 186 18.05 14.11 21.02
C VAL A 186 16.65 14.35 21.59
N GLN A 187 16.10 13.28 22.19
CA GLN A 187 14.95 13.19 23.11
C GLN A 187 13.57 13.57 22.54
#